data_AF-A0A661Y9M8-F1
#
_entry.id   AF-A0A661Y9M8-F1
#
_cell.length_a   1.000
_cell.length_b   1.000
_cell.length_c   1.000
_cell.angle_alpha   90.00
_cell.angle_beta   90.00
_cell.angle_gamma   90.00
#
_symmetry.space_group_name_H-M   'P 1'
#
loop_
_entity.id
_entity.type
_entity.pdbx_description
1 polymer ?
#
loop_
_entity_poly.entity_id
_entity_poly.type
_entity_poly.pdbx_seq_one_letter_code
_entity_poly.pdbx_strand_id
1 'polypeptide(L)'
;MKKTILLAMALAISASLLAQIQTSISQSQKYQEQDKVKEYKRSADFGFGVGTDYGGIVGIKATFTPLKYLGFFGAAGYYKIDFGWSLGLNFYFIPKTNKNNIRPYAKVMYGTNRAIIIDGADEYDKV
;
A
#
# COMPACT_ATOMS: atom_id res chain seq x y z
N MET A 1 -31.96 36.73 46.31
CA MET A 1 -32.30 35.85 45.17
C MET A 1 -31.74 36.29 43.82
N LYS A 2 -31.82 37.57 43.40
CA LYS A 2 -31.33 37.98 42.06
C LYS A 2 -29.81 37.81 41.85
N LYS A 3 -28.98 38.04 42.88
CA LYS A 3 -27.51 37.92 42.81
C LYS A 3 -27.01 36.47 42.67
N THR A 4 -27.69 35.51 43.30
CA THR A 4 -27.34 34.08 43.20
C THR A 4 -27.68 33.51 41.83
N ILE A 5 -28.75 33.99 41.18
CA ILE A 5 -29.12 33.60 39.81
C ILE A 5 -28.08 34.10 38.79
N LEU A 6 -27.62 35.35 38.93
CA LEU A 6 -26.57 35.92 38.07
C LEU A 6 -25.24 35.16 38.18
N LEU A 7 -24.85 34.76 39.40
CA LEU A 7 -23.63 33.99 39.63
C LEU A 7 -23.71 32.59 38.99
N ALA A 8 -24.87 31.93 39.12
CA ALA A 8 -25.10 30.61 38.51
C ALA A 8 -25.07 30.68 36.97
N MET A 9 -25.63 31.73 36.37
CA MET A 9 -25.55 31.95 34.92
C MET A 9 -24.11 32.19 34.45
N ALA A 10 -23.33 33.01 35.16
CA ALA A 10 -21.93 33.26 34.82
C ALA A 10 -21.08 31.99 34.90
N LEU A 11 -21.33 31.13 35.89
CA LEU A 11 -20.68 29.83 36.01
C LEU A 11 -21.07 28.87 34.88
N ALA A 12 -22.34 28.85 34.48
CA ALA A 12 -22.79 28.01 33.37
C ALA A 12 -22.18 28.44 32.02
N ILE A 13 -22.05 29.75 31.77
CA ILE A 13 -21.47 30.29 30.54
C ILE A 13 -19.95 30.05 30.48
N SER A 14 -19.25 30.18 31.61
CA SER A 14 -17.81 29.89 31.64
C SER A 14 -17.51 28.40 31.46
N ALA A 15 -18.32 27.52 32.06
CA ALA A 15 -18.19 26.08 31.89
C ALA A 15 -18.44 25.64 30.44
N SER A 16 -19.42 26.23 29.75
CA SER A 16 -19.70 25.91 28.35
C SER A 16 -18.60 26.39 27.40
N LEU A 17 -18.02 27.58 27.63
CA LEU A 17 -16.85 28.06 26.88
C LEU A 17 -15.63 27.16 27.06
N LEU A 18 -15.33 26.76 28.30
CA LEU A 18 -14.23 25.85 28.61
C LEU A 18 -14.39 24.50 27.91
N ALA A 19 -15.60 23.96 27.87
CA ALA A 19 -15.89 22.71 27.16
C ALA A 19 -15.65 22.84 25.64
N GLN A 20 -16.04 23.96 25.02
CA GLN A 20 -15.81 24.23 23.59
C GLN A 20 -14.32 24.42 23.25
N ILE A 21 -13.55 25.02 24.17
CA ILE A 21 -12.10 25.17 24.00
C ILE A 21 -11.41 23.80 24.08
N GLN A 22 -11.79 22.96 25.06
CA GLN A 22 -11.23 21.62 25.23
C GLN A 22 -11.45 20.72 24.01
N THR A 23 -12.65 20.76 23.41
CA THR A 23 -12.97 19.98 22.20
C THR A 23 -12.15 20.44 21.00
N SER A 24 -11.97 21.75 20.83
CA SER A 24 -11.15 22.32 19.74
C SER A 24 -9.66 21.97 19.86
N ILE A 25 -9.12 21.97 21.09
CA ILE A 25 -7.74 21.53 21.38
C ILE A 25 -7.58 20.03 21.08
N SER A 26 -8.57 19.21 21.45
CA SER A 26 -8.51 17.76 21.22
C SER A 26 -8.59 17.41 19.72
N GLN A 27 -9.39 18.16 18.95
CA GLN A 27 -9.48 18.00 17.49
C GLN A 27 -8.20 18.45 16.78
N SER A 28 -7.61 19.57 17.17
CA SER A 28 -6.35 20.06 16.59
C SER A 28 -5.17 19.13 16.91
N GLN A 29 -5.11 18.56 18.11
CA GLN A 29 -4.10 17.54 18.44
C GLN A 29 -4.25 16.26 17.60
N LYS A 30 -5.47 15.77 17.38
CA LYS A 30 -5.70 14.64 16.45
C LYS A 30 -5.26 14.93 15.02
N TYR A 31 -5.46 16.16 14.54
CA TYR A 31 -4.99 16.60 13.23
C TYR A 31 -3.46 16.60 13.14
N GLN A 32 -2.79 17.13 14.16
CA GLN A 32 -1.32 17.18 14.25
C GLN A 32 -0.67 15.80 14.32
N GLU A 33 -1.33 14.82 14.95
CA GLU A 33 -0.83 13.44 15.02
C GLU A 33 -0.99 12.68 13.69
N GLN A 34 -2.00 13.02 12.88
CA GLN A 34 -2.20 12.46 11.54
C GLN A 34 -1.19 12.96 10.50
N ASP A 35 -0.69 14.19 10.65
CA ASP A 35 0.29 14.81 9.75
C ASP A 35 1.75 14.41 10.03
N LYS A 36 2.02 13.65 11.09
CA LYS A 36 3.34 13.01 11.24
C LYS A 36 3.50 11.98 10.14
N VAL A 37 4.33 12.32 9.14
CA VAL A 37 4.73 11.42 8.05
C VAL A 37 5.22 10.12 8.69
N LYS A 38 4.39 9.06 8.60
CA LYS A 38 4.73 7.76 9.16
C LYS A 38 6.10 7.34 8.63
N GLU A 39 6.98 7.05 9.58
CA GLU A 39 8.32 6.58 9.31
C GLU A 39 8.24 5.28 8.49
N TYR A 40 9.19 5.10 7.58
CA TYR A 40 9.14 3.97 6.66
C TYR A 40 9.28 2.65 7.43
N LYS A 41 8.24 1.82 7.35
CA LYS A 41 8.25 0.47 7.92
C LYS A 41 8.47 -0.56 6.81
N ARG A 42 9.33 -1.54 7.08
CA ARG A 42 9.47 -2.73 6.24
C ARG A 42 8.08 -3.37 6.06
N SER A 43 7.74 -3.74 4.83
CA SER A 43 6.46 -4.37 4.51
C SER A 43 6.65 -5.68 3.77
N ALA A 44 5.72 -6.60 3.98
CA ALA A 44 5.55 -7.80 3.17
C ALA A 44 4.11 -7.81 2.67
N ASP A 45 3.94 -8.01 1.38
CA ASP A 45 2.66 -8.03 0.69
C ASP A 45 2.52 -9.38 -0.01
N PHE A 46 1.34 -9.98 0.07
CA PHE A 46 1.00 -11.23 -0.62
C PHE A 46 -0.28 -11.03 -1.41
N GLY A 47 -0.34 -11.58 -2.63
CA GLY A 47 -1.52 -11.49 -3.47
C GLY A 47 -1.61 -12.63 -4.46
N PHE A 48 -2.83 -12.95 -4.84
CA PHE A 48 -3.15 -13.82 -5.97
C PHE A 48 -3.55 -12.95 -7.16
N GLY A 49 -3.36 -13.43 -8.38
CA GLY A 49 -3.68 -12.67 -9.57
C GLY A 49 -3.37 -13.39 -10.86
N VAL A 50 -3.45 -12.63 -11.94
CA VAL A 50 -3.26 -13.08 -13.32
C VAL A 50 -2.22 -12.19 -14.01
N GLY A 51 -1.68 -12.67 -15.12
CA GLY A 51 -0.61 -12.02 -15.87
C GLY A 51 0.80 -12.45 -15.44
N THR A 52 1.79 -11.97 -16.20
CA THR A 52 3.21 -12.29 -15.99
C THR A 52 3.70 -11.92 -14.59
N ASP A 53 3.11 -10.87 -14.00
CA ASP A 53 3.43 -10.39 -12.65
C ASP A 53 3.04 -11.36 -11.54
N TYR A 54 2.12 -12.28 -11.80
CA TYR A 54 1.63 -13.28 -10.85
C TYR A 54 2.01 -14.70 -11.28
N GLY A 55 2.83 -14.85 -12.33
CA GLY A 55 3.28 -16.16 -12.81
C GLY A 55 2.33 -16.85 -13.79
N GLY A 56 1.56 -16.11 -14.60
CA GLY A 56 0.79 -16.68 -15.71
C GLY A 56 -0.71 -16.38 -15.64
N ILE A 57 -1.55 -17.31 -16.07
CA ILE A 57 -3.02 -17.15 -16.08
C ILE A 57 -3.54 -17.09 -14.65
N VAL A 58 -3.03 -17.93 -13.76
CA VAL A 58 -3.35 -17.89 -12.33
C VAL A 58 -2.07 -18.12 -11.56
N GLY A 59 -1.82 -17.27 -10.57
CA GLY A 59 -0.74 -17.50 -9.64
C GLY A 59 -0.73 -16.53 -8.47
N ILE A 60 0.37 -16.59 -7.74
CA ILE A 60 0.59 -15.86 -6.50
C ILE A 60 1.85 -15.03 -6.61
N LYS A 61 1.89 -13.92 -5.88
CA LYS A 61 3.04 -13.04 -5.75
C LYS A 61 3.23 -12.68 -4.29
N ALA A 62 4.45 -12.84 -3.80
CA ALA A 62 4.93 -12.26 -2.56
C ALA A 62 5.89 -11.11 -2.87
N THR A 63 5.77 -9.99 -2.17
CA THR A 63 6.68 -8.84 -2.29
C THR A 63 7.17 -8.47 -0.91
N PHE A 64 8.48 -8.39 -0.73
CA PHE A 64 9.12 -7.90 0.47
C PHE A 64 9.80 -6.57 0.18
N THR A 65 9.42 -5.52 0.91
CA THR A 65 10.00 -4.19 0.76
C THR A 65 10.84 -3.89 2.01
N PRO A 66 12.16 -4.14 1.99
CA PRO A 66 13.04 -3.82 3.11
C PRO A 66 13.47 -2.34 3.14
N LEU A 67 13.45 -1.65 2.00
CA LEU A 67 13.90 -0.26 1.85
C LEU A 67 12.83 0.62 1.20
N LYS A 68 12.84 1.91 1.55
CA LYS A 68 11.84 2.90 1.11
C LYS A 68 11.65 3.01 -0.42
N TYR A 69 12.68 2.63 -1.18
CA TYR A 69 12.72 2.73 -2.63
C TYR A 69 12.97 1.39 -3.33
N LEU A 70 13.13 0.28 -2.58
CA LEU A 70 13.46 -1.02 -3.16
C LEU A 70 12.63 -2.14 -2.53
N GLY A 71 12.00 -2.95 -3.39
CA GLY A 71 11.32 -4.17 -3.02
C GLY A 71 11.81 -5.35 -3.85
N PHE A 72 11.75 -6.53 -3.26
CA PHE A 72 12.00 -7.82 -3.88
C PHE A 72 10.66 -8.52 -4.04
N PHE A 73 10.42 -9.16 -5.16
CA PHE A 73 9.22 -9.98 -5.31
C PHE A 73 9.57 -11.33 -5.90
N GLY A 74 8.73 -12.31 -5.56
CA GLY A 74 8.68 -13.61 -6.20
C GLY A 74 7.25 -13.95 -6.52
N ALA A 75 7.03 -14.50 -7.70
CA ALA A 75 5.74 -14.98 -8.15
C ALA A 75 5.86 -16.37 -8.76
N ALA A 76 4.80 -17.14 -8.63
CA ALA A 76 4.71 -18.49 -9.15
C ALA A 76 3.27 -18.80 -9.53
N GLY A 77 3.08 -19.52 -10.61
CA GLY A 77 1.76 -19.78 -11.15
C GLY A 77 1.78 -20.69 -12.37
N TYR A 78 0.60 -20.88 -12.93
CA TYR A 78 0.41 -21.63 -14.16
C TYR A 78 0.26 -20.68 -15.34
N TYR A 79 1.15 -20.84 -16.32
CA TYR A 79 1.01 -20.29 -17.66
C TYR A 79 0.05 -21.17 -18.47
N LYS A 80 -0.21 -20.82 -19.73
CA LYS A 80 -1.20 -21.51 -20.58
C LYS A 80 -0.99 -23.02 -20.72
N ILE A 81 0.24 -23.52 -20.49
CA ILE A 81 0.61 -24.94 -20.65
C ILE A 81 1.30 -25.50 -19.41
N ASP A 82 2.15 -24.72 -18.72
CA ASP A 82 3.00 -25.21 -17.65
C ASP A 82 3.10 -24.26 -16.46
N PHE A 83 3.51 -24.82 -15.33
CA PHE A 83 3.93 -24.04 -14.16
C PHE A 83 5.19 -23.23 -14.46
N GLY A 84 5.27 -22.02 -13.91
CA GLY A 84 6.47 -21.20 -13.98
C GLY A 84 6.58 -20.23 -12.81
N TRP A 85 7.71 -19.53 -12.78
CA TRP A 85 8.06 -18.64 -11.70
C TRP A 85 8.74 -17.37 -12.23
N SER A 86 8.68 -16.30 -11.44
CA SER A 86 9.43 -15.08 -11.69
C SER A 86 9.93 -14.50 -10.37
N LEU A 87 11.12 -13.92 -10.42
CA LEU A 87 11.72 -13.17 -9.33
C LEU A 87 12.11 -11.80 -9.85
N GLY A 88 12.13 -10.79 -9.01
CA GLY A 88 12.55 -9.48 -9.47
C GLY A 88 12.63 -8.41 -8.39
N LEU A 89 12.97 -7.23 -8.87
CA LEU A 89 13.14 -6.02 -8.07
C LEU A 89 12.15 -4.94 -8.52
N ASN A 90 11.58 -4.24 -7.55
CA ASN A 90 10.76 -3.06 -7.73
C ASN A 90 11.52 -1.84 -7.21
N PHE A 91 11.81 -0.90 -8.10
CA PHE A 91 12.38 0.41 -7.79
C PHE A 91 11.28 1.45 -7.74
N TYR A 92 10.97 1.94 -6.55
CA TYR A 92 9.90 2.89 -6.36
C TYR A 92 10.44 4.32 -6.40
N PHE A 93 9.86 5.18 -7.22
CA PHE A 93 10.30 6.57 -7.34
C PHE A 93 9.87 7.42 -6.13
N ILE A 94 8.73 7.07 -5.53
CA ILE A 94 8.14 7.79 -4.40
C ILE A 94 7.94 6.80 -3.25
N PRO A 95 8.16 7.21 -1.99
CA PRO A 95 7.91 6.35 -0.86
C PRO A 95 6.41 6.27 -0.50
N LYS A 96 5.98 5.12 0.02
CA LYS A 96 4.63 4.93 0.56
C LYS A 96 4.48 5.75 1.84
N THR A 97 3.59 6.74 1.83
CA THR A 97 3.23 7.60 2.98
C THR A 97 1.70 7.74 3.02
N ASN A 98 1.13 8.20 4.14
CA ASN A 98 -0.33 8.45 4.23
C ASN A 98 -0.81 9.48 3.19
N LYS A 99 0.07 10.37 2.72
CA LYS A 99 -0.24 11.43 1.75
C LYS A 99 -0.12 10.95 0.29
N ASN A 100 0.73 9.96 0.04
CA ASN A 100 1.04 9.47 -1.29
C ASN A 100 0.40 8.09 -1.53
N ASN A 101 -0.82 8.08 -2.06
CA ASN A 101 -1.55 6.85 -2.39
C ASN A 101 -1.07 6.19 -3.69
N ILE A 102 -0.52 6.98 -4.61
CA ILE A 102 0.02 6.49 -5.89
C ILE A 102 1.53 6.37 -5.77
N ARG A 103 2.07 5.23 -6.21
CA ARG A 103 3.49 4.93 -6.12
C ARG A 103 4.03 4.43 -7.46
N PRO A 104 4.47 5.34 -8.35
CA PRO A 104 5.12 4.95 -9.59
C PRO A 104 6.39 4.15 -9.31
N TYR A 105 6.65 3.12 -10.12
CA TYR A 105 7.81 2.25 -9.96
C TYR A 105 8.29 1.71 -11.31
N ALA A 106 9.58 1.41 -11.37
CA ALA A 106 10.18 0.60 -12.41
C ALA A 106 10.45 -0.80 -11.85
N LYS A 107 10.43 -1.81 -12.71
CA LYS A 107 10.58 -3.21 -12.31
C LYS A 107 11.50 -3.92 -13.27
N VAL A 108 12.39 -4.73 -12.71
CA VAL A 108 13.21 -5.67 -13.46
C VAL A 108 12.88 -7.06 -12.95
N MET A 109 12.58 -7.97 -13.87
CA MET A 109 12.18 -9.33 -13.54
C MET A 109 12.98 -10.34 -14.35
N TYR A 110 13.24 -11.48 -13.74
CA TYR A 110 13.84 -12.64 -14.37
C TYR A 110 13.03 -13.88 -14.02
N GLY A 111 12.74 -14.71 -15.02
CA GLY A 111 11.95 -15.91 -14.83
C GLY A 111 11.37 -16.44 -16.13
N THR A 112 10.32 -17.24 -15.99
CA THR A 112 9.65 -17.90 -17.11
C THR A 112 8.91 -16.87 -17.98
N ASN A 113 9.36 -16.75 -19.23
CA ASN A 113 8.71 -15.94 -20.26
C ASN A 113 8.17 -16.91 -21.33
N ARG A 114 6.95 -17.43 -21.15
CA ARG A 114 6.27 -18.38 -22.07
C ARG A 114 4.95 -17.77 -22.54
N ALA A 115 4.50 -17.84 -23.80
CA ALA A 115 4.89 -18.69 -24.93
C ALA A 115 4.63 -18.00 -26.28
N ILE A 116 5.42 -18.35 -27.30
CA ILE A 116 4.97 -18.38 -28.70
C ILE A 116 4.75 -19.86 -29.02
N ILE A 117 3.56 -20.21 -29.50
CA ILE A 117 3.25 -21.54 -30.04
C ILE A 117 3.05 -21.34 -31.53
N ILE A 118 3.78 -22.08 -32.35
CA ILE A 118 3.55 -22.14 -33.79
C ILE A 118 2.95 -23.51 -34.07
N ASP A 119 1.62 -23.56 -34.21
CA ASP A 119 0.93 -24.78 -34.64
C ASP A 119 1.15 -24.98 -36.15
N GLY A 120 1.59 -26.19 -36.55
CA GLY A 120 1.77 -26.56 -37.97
C GLY A 120 3.16 -26.29 -38.55
N ALA A 121 4.18 -26.09 -37.72
CA ALA A 121 5.58 -25.87 -38.11
C ALA A 121 6.52 -26.97 -37.59
N ASP A 122 6.02 -28.21 -37.50
CA ASP A 122 6.75 -29.38 -36.99
C ASP A 122 8.08 -29.61 -37.73
N GLU A 123 8.17 -29.18 -38.99
CA GLU A 123 9.36 -29.25 -39.85
C GLU A 123 10.55 -28.38 -39.38
N TYR A 124 10.31 -27.41 -38.49
CA TYR A 124 11.34 -26.53 -37.92
C TYR A 124 11.69 -26.86 -36.46
N ASP A 125 11.04 -27.86 -35.86
CA ASP A 125 11.35 -28.33 -34.51
C ASP A 125 12.62 -29.20 -34.55
N LYS A 126 13.77 -28.53 -34.62
CA LYS A 126 15.07 -29.19 -34.57
C LYS A 126 15.40 -29.51 -33.11
N VAL A 127 15.16 -30.77 -32.75
CA VAL A 127 15.64 -31.43 -31.52
C VAL A 127 17.16 -31.40 -31.44
#